data_AF-A0A3D3M5E7-F1
#
_entry.id   AF-A0A3D3M5E7-F1
#
_cell.length_a   1.000
_cell.length_b   1.000
_cell.length_c   1.000
_cell.angle_alpha   90.00
_cell.angle_beta   90.00
_cell.angle_gamma   90.00
#
_symmetry.space_group_name_H-M   'P 1'
#
loop_
_entity.id
_entity.type
_entity.pdbx_description
1 polymer ?
#
loop_
_entity_poly.entity_id
_entity_poly.type
_entity_poly.pdbx_seq_one_letter_code
_entity_poly.pdbx_strand_id
1 'polypeptide(L)'
;MNDYFPVDCSVTLQRVGLLVKAARLEQGIRQLDVVSRLGVPEKVIRRIERGDPSVSVKSLMLVLWNLGLMERIFRSFEDSPISFSELKDDTSGRRVRPRRSKAEDF
;
A
#
# COMPACT_ATOMS: atom_id res chain seq x y z
N MET A 1 5.46 15.11 -15.32
CA MET A 1 6.29 13.91 -15.13
C MET A 1 5.49 12.76 -15.70
N ASN A 2 6.11 11.91 -16.52
CA ASN A 2 5.50 10.65 -16.92
C ASN A 2 5.49 9.77 -15.67
N ASP A 3 4.40 9.83 -14.91
CA ASP A 3 4.18 8.96 -13.75
C ASP A 3 3.88 7.56 -14.28
N TYR A 4 4.96 6.86 -14.68
CA TYR A 4 4.87 5.47 -15.06
C TYR A 4 4.37 4.68 -13.85
N PHE A 5 3.14 4.20 -13.95
CA PHE A 5 2.53 3.31 -12.98
C PHE A 5 1.94 2.12 -13.73
N PRO A 6 2.49 0.91 -13.56
CA PRO A 6 2.03 -0.26 -14.30
C PRO A 6 0.53 -0.50 -14.13
N VAL A 7 -0.13 -0.95 -15.22
CA VAL A 7 -1.57 -1.21 -15.21
C VAL A 7 -1.94 -2.20 -14.11
N ASP A 8 -1.15 -3.28 -13.94
CA ASP A 8 -1.38 -4.26 -12.89
C ASP A 8 -1.33 -3.65 -11.48
N CYS A 9 -0.41 -2.72 -11.23
CA CYS A 9 -0.32 -1.99 -9.98
C CYS A 9 -1.56 -1.10 -9.77
N SER A 10 -2.03 -0.43 -10.84
CA SER A 10 -3.25 0.39 -10.78
C SER A 10 -4.51 -0.41 -10.50
N VAL A 11 -4.66 -1.57 -11.15
CA VAL A 11 -5.79 -2.48 -10.95
C VAL A 11 -5.76 -3.05 -9.53
N THR A 12 -4.58 -3.45 -9.05
CA THR A 12 -4.41 -3.95 -7.68
C THR A 12 -4.77 -2.89 -6.65
N LEU A 13 -4.31 -1.65 -6.84
CA LEU A 13 -4.59 -0.56 -5.91
C LEU A 13 -6.06 -0.16 -5.92
N GLN A 14 -6.72 -0.17 -7.08
CA GLN A 14 -8.18 0.00 -7.18
C GLN A 14 -8.94 -1.10 -6.43
N ARG A 15 -8.54 -2.37 -6.58
CA ARG A 15 -9.13 -3.50 -5.84
C ARG A 15 -9.00 -3.31 -4.33
N VAL A 16 -7.81 -2.92 -3.85
CA VAL A 16 -7.57 -2.61 -2.44
C VAL A 16 -8.48 -1.46 -1.97
N GLY A 17 -8.59 -0.38 -2.74
CA GLY A 17 -9.47 0.74 -2.43
C GLY A 17 -10.94 0.35 -2.32
N LEU A 18 -11.42 -0.51 -3.23
CA LEU A 18 -12.77 -1.07 -3.18
C LEU A 18 -13.00 -1.96 -1.96
N LEU A 19 -12.02 -2.79 -1.58
CA LEU A 19 -12.08 -3.60 -0.36
C LEU A 19 -12.17 -2.74 0.90
N VAL A 20 -11.39 -1.66 0.97
CA VAL A 20 -11.47 -0.68 2.07
C VAL A 20 -12.86 -0.06 2.16
N LYS A 21 -13.40 0.39 1.02
CA LYS A 21 -14.74 0.98 0.96
C LYS A 21 -15.82 -0.02 1.39
N ALA A 22 -15.75 -1.24 0.90
CA ALA A 22 -16.70 -2.31 1.24
C ALA A 22 -16.68 -2.59 2.74
N ALA A 23 -15.51 -2.84 3.33
CA ALA A 23 -15.38 -3.12 4.76
C ALA A 23 -15.88 -1.97 5.63
N ARG A 24 -15.60 -0.72 5.25
CA ARG A 24 -16.11 0.45 5.97
C ARG A 24 -17.65 0.49 5.94
N LEU A 25 -18.25 0.25 4.77
CA LEU A 25 -19.71 0.27 4.60
C LEU A 25 -20.39 -0.91 5.32
N GLU A 26 -19.79 -2.10 5.30
CA GLU A 26 -20.25 -3.27 6.06
C GLU A 26 -20.28 -3.00 7.58
N GLN A 27 -19.32 -2.22 8.09
CA GLN A 27 -19.27 -1.79 9.49
C GLN A 27 -20.19 -0.58 9.79
N GLY A 28 -20.88 0.00 8.80
CA GLY A 28 -21.74 1.17 8.98
C GLY A 28 -21.01 2.47 9.32
N ILE A 29 -19.71 2.56 9.03
CA ILE A 29 -18.83 3.67 9.43
C ILE A 29 -18.81 4.74 8.32
N ARG A 30 -18.88 6.03 8.66
CA ARG A 30 -18.68 7.12 7.68
C ARG A 30 -17.19 7.41 7.49
N GLN A 31 -16.81 8.01 6.36
CA GLN A 31 -15.41 8.42 6.15
C GLN A 31 -14.93 9.37 7.27
N LEU A 32 -15.77 10.30 7.72
CA LEU A 32 -15.48 11.22 8.82
C LEU A 32 -15.21 10.52 10.17
N ASP A 33 -15.82 9.36 10.40
CA ASP A 33 -15.60 8.58 11.62
C ASP A 33 -14.22 7.91 11.61
N VAL A 34 -13.70 7.58 10.42
CA VAL A 34 -12.31 7.08 10.25
C VAL A 34 -11.31 8.21 10.49
N VAL A 35 -11.62 9.43 10.01
CA VAL A 35 -10.80 10.64 10.21
C VAL A 35 -10.61 10.92 11.69
N SER A 36 -11.70 10.91 12.47
CA SER A 36 -11.64 11.20 13.91
C SER A 36 -10.85 10.16 14.71
N ARG A 37 -10.82 8.90 14.26
CA ARG A 37 -10.09 7.81 14.92
C ARG A 37 -8.59 7.81 14.63
N LEU A 38 -8.19 8.20 13.42
CA LEU A 38 -6.81 8.03 12.93
C LEU A 38 -6.05 9.34 12.73
N GLY A 39 -6.72 10.49 12.81
CA GLY A 39 -6.12 11.79 12.49
C GLY A 39 -5.72 11.94 11.02
N VAL A 40 -6.27 11.09 10.14
CA VAL A 40 -6.01 11.11 8.69
C VAL A 40 -7.06 12.00 8.02
N PRO A 41 -6.68 12.99 7.17
CA PRO A 41 -7.67 13.87 6.54
C PRO A 41 -8.68 13.10 5.66
N GLU A 42 -9.93 13.56 5.61
CA GLU A 42 -11.01 12.91 4.83
C GLU A 42 -10.63 12.73 3.35
N LYS A 43 -9.95 13.73 2.76
CA LYS A 43 -9.43 13.67 1.39
C LYS A 43 -8.50 12.48 1.16
N VAL A 44 -7.74 12.07 2.18
CA VAL A 44 -6.86 10.90 2.10
C VAL A 44 -7.68 9.62 2.11
N ILE A 45 -8.70 9.50 2.98
CA ILE A 45 -9.63 8.35 2.98
C ILE A 45 -10.31 8.19 1.61
N ARG A 46 -10.80 9.29 1.05
CA ARG A 46 -11.42 9.31 -0.29
C ARG A 46 -10.46 8.86 -1.39
N ARG A 47 -9.19 9.25 -1.31
CA ARG A 47 -8.14 8.82 -2.25
C ARG A 47 -7.80 7.34 -2.09
N ILE A 48 -7.74 6.84 -0.85
CA ILE A 48 -7.54 5.42 -0.55
C ILE A 48 -8.66 4.58 -1.17
N GLU A 49 -9.92 4.94 -0.95
CA GLU A 49 -11.06 4.21 -1.51
C GLU A 49 -11.13 4.23 -3.05
N ARG A 50 -10.43 5.18 -3.69
CA ARG A 50 -10.29 5.26 -5.14
C ARG A 50 -9.07 4.49 -5.67
N GLY A 51 -8.19 4.00 -4.79
CA GLY A 51 -6.94 3.38 -5.18
C GLY A 51 -5.93 4.37 -5.77
N ASP A 52 -5.84 5.57 -5.22
CA ASP A 52 -4.92 6.61 -5.68
C ASP A 52 -3.46 6.30 -5.25
N PRO A 53 -2.51 6.16 -6.20
CA PRO A 53 -1.11 5.82 -5.90
C PRO A 53 -0.32 6.93 -5.20
N SER A 54 -0.84 8.16 -5.17
CA SER A 54 -0.20 9.29 -4.48
C SER A 54 -0.40 9.28 -2.95
N VAL A 55 -1.16 8.32 -2.43
CA VAL A 55 -1.40 8.21 -0.98
C VAL A 55 -0.16 7.65 -0.27
N SER A 56 0.19 8.26 0.85
CA SER A 56 1.29 7.75 1.67
C SER A 56 0.99 6.33 2.18
N VAL A 57 1.98 5.45 2.10
CA VAL A 57 1.88 4.07 2.62
C VAL A 57 1.46 4.07 4.09
N LYS A 58 1.97 5.00 4.91
CA LYS A 58 1.56 5.17 6.31
C LYS A 58 0.05 5.34 6.46
N SER A 59 -0.55 6.25 5.69
CA SER A 59 -2.00 6.50 5.74
C SER A 59 -2.81 5.28 5.30
N LEU A 60 -2.36 4.58 4.26
CA LEU A 60 -2.97 3.35 3.81
C LEU A 60 -2.95 2.29 4.93
N MET A 61 -1.77 2.03 5.52
CA MET A 61 -1.59 1.04 6.58
C MET A 61 -2.45 1.32 7.81
N LEU A 62 -2.56 2.59 8.24
CA LEU A 62 -3.43 2.96 9.36
C LEU A 62 -4.91 2.64 9.09
N VAL A 63 -5.38 2.89 7.87
CA VAL A 63 -6.77 2.60 7.48
C VAL A 63 -7.00 1.09 7.38
N LEU A 64 -6.06 0.35 6.79
CA LEU A 64 -6.14 -1.12 6.72
C LEU A 64 -6.17 -1.75 8.11
N TRP A 65 -5.30 -1.28 9.02
CA TRP A 65 -5.28 -1.73 10.41
C TRP A 65 -6.59 -1.42 11.14
N ASN A 66 -7.10 -0.19 11.00
CA ASN A 66 -8.33 0.22 11.68
C ASN A 66 -9.56 -0.57 11.25
N LEU A 67 -9.62 -0.98 9.98
CA LEU A 67 -10.72 -1.77 9.42
C LEU A 67 -10.51 -3.29 9.55
N GLY A 68 -9.39 -3.74 10.15
CA GLY A 68 -9.07 -5.16 10.29
C GLY A 68 -8.75 -5.87 8.97
N LEU A 69 -8.23 -5.14 7.98
CA LEU A 69 -7.97 -5.65 6.62
C LEU A 69 -6.53 -6.09 6.38
N MET A 70 -5.63 -5.92 7.35
CA MET A 70 -4.21 -6.27 7.23
C MET A 70 -4.04 -7.73 6.80
N GLU A 71 -4.60 -8.66 7.57
CA GLU A 71 -4.53 -10.08 7.26
C GLU A 71 -5.19 -10.42 5.93
N ARG A 72 -6.36 -9.83 5.64
CA ARG A 72 -7.11 -10.14 4.41
C ARG A 72 -6.37 -9.73 3.14
N ILE A 73 -5.63 -8.62 3.17
CA ILE A 73 -4.89 -8.10 2.02
C ILE A 73 -3.52 -8.76 1.91
N PHE A 74 -2.86 -9.00 3.06
CA PHE A 74 -1.48 -9.46 3.08
C PHE A 74 -1.31 -10.97 3.25
N ARG A 75 -2.36 -11.74 3.58
CA ARG A 75 -2.25 -13.21 3.78
C ARG A 75 -1.62 -13.96 2.62
N SER A 76 -1.86 -13.52 1.39
CA SER A 76 -1.26 -14.17 0.21
C SER A 76 0.27 -14.04 0.18
N PHE A 77 0.87 -13.15 0.97
CA PHE A 77 2.31 -13.05 1.13
C PHE A 77 2.86 -14.01 2.20
N GLU A 78 2.02 -14.49 3.13
CA GLU A 78 2.44 -15.41 4.21
C GLU A 78 2.60 -16.87 3.73
N ASP A 79 1.99 -17.23 2.59
CA ASP A 79 2.27 -18.51 1.92
C ASP A 79 3.69 -18.53 1.29
N SER A 80 4.40 -17.40 1.29
CA SER A 80 5.85 -17.38 1.12
C SER A 80 6.49 -17.34 2.52
N PRO A 81 7.27 -18.37 2.91
CA PRO A 81 7.79 -18.52 4.27
C PRO A 81 8.97 -17.59 4.54
N ILE A 82 9.00 -16.38 3.97
CA ILE A 82 10.10 -15.45 4.20
C ILE A 82 9.85 -14.78 5.56
N SER A 83 10.53 -15.29 6.57
CA SER A 83 10.46 -14.72 7.91
C SER A 83 10.96 -13.27 7.88
N PHE A 84 10.32 -12.37 8.62
CA PHE A 84 10.78 -10.99 8.79
C PHE A 84 12.25 -10.89 9.26
N SER A 85 12.74 -11.91 9.97
CA SER A 85 14.15 -12.04 10.33
C SER A 85 15.06 -12.23 9.11
N GLU A 86 14.66 -13.05 8.14
CA GLU A 86 15.41 -13.33 6.92
C GLU A 86 15.53 -12.08 6.03
N LEU A 87 14.47 -11.26 5.97
CA LEU A 87 14.49 -9.97 5.25
C LEU A 87 15.44 -8.94 5.89
N LYS A 88 15.62 -8.98 7.21
CA LYS A 88 16.53 -8.08 7.91
C LYS A 88 17.99 -8.49 7.73
N ASP A 89 18.28 -9.79 7.74
CA ASP A 89 19.65 -10.28 7.66
C ASP A 89 20.28 -10.02 6.28
N ASP A 90 19.51 -10.13 5.20
CA ASP A 90 20.03 -10.00 3.81
C ASP A 90 20.32 -8.54 3.39
N THR A 91 19.80 -7.55 4.13
CA THR A 91 19.99 -6.12 3.81
C THR A 91 21.16 -5.47 4.55
N SER A 92 21.74 -6.14 5.55
CA SER A 92 22.76 -5.55 6.44
C SER A 92 24.19 -5.46 5.85
N GLY A 93 24.45 -6.00 4.65
CA GLY A 93 25.82 -6.06 4.10
C GLY A 93 26.00 -5.76 2.60
N ARG A 94 24.94 -5.66 1.80
CA ARG A 94 25.07 -5.51 0.33
C ARG A 94 24.87 -4.07 -0.13
N ARG A 95 25.95 -3.30 -0.16
CA ARG A 95 26.01 -2.08 -0.98
C ARG A 95 26.05 -2.46 -2.46
N VAL A 96 24.94 -2.29 -3.17
CA VAL A 96 24.92 -2.44 -4.63
C VAL A 96 25.68 -1.26 -5.24
N ARG A 97 26.77 -1.55 -5.96
CA ARG A 97 27.48 -0.57 -6.77
C ARG A 97 26.82 -0.54 -8.16
N PRO A 98 26.07 0.51 -8.52
CA PRO A 98 25.47 0.57 -9.84
C PRO A 98 26.60 0.59 -10.88
N ARG A 99 26.52 -0.30 -11.87
CA ARG A 99 27.39 -0.18 -13.05
C ARG A 99 26.95 1.08 -13.80
N ARG A 100 27.89 1.99 -14.02
CA ARG A 100 27.68 3.20 -14.82
C ARG A 100 27.27 2.74 -16.22
N SER A 101 26.03 3.05 -16.64
CA SER A 101 25.58 2.77 -18.01
C SER A 101 26.49 3.52 -18.98
N LYS A 102 26.97 2.83 -20.01
CA LYS A 102 27.68 3.48 -21.13
C LYS A 102 26.64 4.14 -22.03
N ALA A 103 27.01 5.26 -22.63
CA ALA A 103 26.13 6.18 -23.33
C ALA A 103 25.61 5.68 -24.70
N GLU A 104 25.63 4.38 -24.97
CA GLU A 104 25.32 3.83 -26.31
C GLU A 104 24.06 2.95 -26.35
N ASP A 105 23.29 2.86 -25.26
CA ASP A 105 21.96 2.22 -25.26
C ASP A 105 20.84 3.27 -25.34
N PHE A 106 20.80 4.04 -26.43
CA PHE A 106 19.64 4.85 -26.85
C PHE A 106 19.41 4.68 -28.35
#